data_AF-A0A5D4TY53-F1
#
_entry.id   AF-A0A5D4TY53-F1
#
_cell.length_a   1.000
_cell.length_b   1.000
_cell.length_c   1.000
_cell.angle_alpha   90.00
_cell.angle_beta   90.00
_cell.angle_gamma   90.00
#
_symmetry.space_group_name_H-M   'P 1'
#
loop_
_entity.id
_entity.type
_entity.pdbx_description
1 polymer ?
#
loop_
_entity_poly.entity_id
_entity_poly.type
_entity_poly.pdbx_seq_one_letter_code
_entity_poly.pdbx_strand_id
1 'polypeptide(L)'
;MSNLKLLIIIGAGIFGGLTIMTFLQLKPDYRMEALGFIAATAGLYAVLLWLFQKGLKKAFTSAVFILALLAITAVMFHHVLFPAPH
;
A
#
# COMPACT_ATOMS: atom_id res chain seq x y z
N MET A 1 13.65 7.98 18.44
CA MET A 1 12.40 8.10 17.64
C MET A 1 11.46 6.97 18.06
N SER A 2 10.16 7.22 18.27
CA SER A 2 9.22 6.13 18.56
C SER A 2 8.92 5.35 17.28
N ASN A 3 8.71 4.03 17.39
CA ASN A 3 8.40 3.16 16.24
C ASN A 3 7.23 3.69 15.40
N LEU A 4 6.25 4.32 16.05
CA LEU A 4 5.12 4.96 15.38
C LEU A 4 5.52 6.11 14.47
N LYS A 5 6.40 7.02 14.93
CA LYS A 5 6.88 8.14 14.12
C LYS A 5 7.63 7.66 12.88
N LEU A 6 8.40 6.58 13.03
CA LEU A 6 9.14 5.95 11.95
C LEU A 6 8.18 5.38 10.89
N LEU A 7 7.13 4.66 11.31
CA LEU A 7 6.12 4.14 10.39
C LEU A 7 5.39 5.27 9.64
N ILE A 8 4.99 6.35 10.32
CA ILE A 8 4.35 7.50 9.66
C ILE A 8 5.25 8.10 8.57
N ILE A 9 6.54 8.28 8.85
CA ILE A 9 7.49 8.84 7.89
C ILE A 9 7.66 7.90 6.69
N ILE A 10 7.76 6.59 6.92
CA ILE A 10 7.84 5.59 5.84
C ILE A 10 6.58 5.65 4.97
N GLY A 11 5.39 5.67 5.58
CA GLY A 11 4.13 5.78 4.84
C GLY A 11 4.08 7.05 3.99
N ALA A 12 4.44 8.19 4.57
CA ALA A 12 4.48 9.47 3.85
C ALA A 12 5.46 9.42 2.66
N GLY A 13 6.64 8.82 2.85
CA GLY A 13 7.62 8.64 1.77
C GLY A 13 7.11 7.75 0.64
N ILE A 14 6.50 6.61 0.98
CA ILE A 14 5.96 5.65 -0.01
C ILE A 14 4.81 6.28 -0.80
N PHE A 15 3.75 6.74 -0.12
CA PHE A 15 2.56 7.25 -0.80
C PHE A 15 2.81 8.60 -1.48
N GLY A 16 3.65 9.46 -0.89
CA GLY A 16 4.09 10.70 -1.52
C GLY A 16 4.90 10.43 -2.79
N GLY A 17 5.87 9.50 -2.73
CA GLY A 17 6.65 9.09 -3.89
C GLY A 17 5.79 8.50 -5.01
N LEU A 18 4.86 7.60 -4.67
CA LEU A 18 3.91 7.02 -5.62
C LEU A 18 3.05 8.10 -6.29
N THR A 19 2.52 9.04 -5.50
CA THR A 19 1.70 10.15 -6.03
C THR A 19 2.50 10.98 -7.04
N ILE A 20 3.75 11.35 -6.71
CA ILE A 20 4.62 12.09 -7.63
C ILE A 20 4.87 11.29 -8.91
N MET A 21 5.19 10.00 -8.79
CA MET A 21 5.40 9.12 -9.95
C MET A 21 4.16 9.02 -10.84
N THR A 22 2.95 8.97 -10.27
CA THR A 22 1.69 8.99 -11.04
C THR A 22 1.57 10.22 -11.94
N PHE A 23 1.99 11.40 -11.48
CA PHE A 23 1.94 12.60 -12.32
C PHE A 23 3.05 12.68 -13.36
N LEU A 24 4.24 12.14 -13.04
CA LEU A 24 5.40 12.16 -13.94
C LEU A 24 5.35 11.10 -15.04
N GLN A 25 4.86 9.89 -14.74
CA GLN A 25 5.01 8.73 -15.60
C GLN A 25 3.70 8.24 -16.24
N LEU A 26 2.55 8.45 -15.61
CA LEU A 26 1.27 7.95 -16.13
C LEU A 26 0.61 8.94 -17.10
N LYS A 27 -0.01 8.39 -18.15
CA LYS A 27 -0.92 9.12 -19.04
C LYS A 27 -2.11 9.66 -18.25
N PRO A 28 -2.66 10.85 -18.62
CA PRO A 28 -3.74 11.50 -17.88
C PRO A 28 -4.93 10.59 -17.56
N ASP A 29 -5.33 9.76 -18.51
CA ASP A 29 -6.52 8.89 -18.39
C ASP A 29 -6.40 7.88 -17.24
N TYR A 30 -5.18 7.39 -16.96
CA TYR A 30 -4.94 6.42 -15.89
C TYR A 30 -4.59 7.08 -14.55
N ARG A 31 -4.39 8.40 -14.50
CA ARG A 31 -3.99 9.09 -13.27
C ARG A 31 -5.08 9.02 -12.20
N MET A 32 -6.35 9.17 -12.59
CA MET A 32 -7.46 9.15 -11.64
C MET A 32 -7.64 7.77 -11.00
N GLU A 33 -7.48 6.69 -11.78
CA GLU A 33 -7.50 5.32 -11.25
C GLU A 33 -6.32 5.06 -10.32
N ALA A 34 -5.11 5.45 -10.73
CA ALA A 34 -3.91 5.30 -9.91
C ALA A 34 -3.99 6.09 -8.59
N LEU A 35 -4.48 7.34 -8.63
CA LEU A 35 -4.70 8.15 -7.42
C LEU A 35 -5.77 7.53 -6.51
N GLY A 36 -6.85 6.98 -7.09
CA GLY A 36 -7.85 6.23 -6.34
C GLY A 36 -7.25 5.02 -5.62
N PHE A 37 -6.40 4.26 -6.31
CA PHE A 37 -5.68 3.12 -5.72
C PHE A 37 -4.72 3.56 -4.61
N ILE A 38 -3.96 4.63 -4.83
CA ILE A 38 -3.05 5.20 -3.81
C ILE A 38 -3.84 5.65 -2.58
N ALA A 39 -4.96 6.33 -2.77
CA ALA A 39 -5.80 6.79 -1.66
C ALA A 39 -6.38 5.61 -0.86
N ALA A 40 -6.89 4.58 -1.54
CA ALA A 40 -7.43 3.38 -0.89
C ALA A 40 -6.36 2.64 -0.07
N THR A 41 -5.18 2.45 -0.64
CA THR A 41 -4.05 1.78 0.03
C THR A 41 -3.47 2.62 1.17
N ALA A 42 -3.44 3.95 1.05
CA ALA A 42 -3.08 4.84 2.14
C ALA A 42 -4.10 4.77 3.31
N GLY A 43 -5.39 4.66 2.99
CA GLY A 43 -6.43 4.41 3.99
C GLY A 43 -6.22 3.10 4.74
N LEU A 44 -5.94 2.01 4.03
CA LEU A 44 -5.60 0.72 4.64
C LEU A 44 -4.37 0.83 5.55
N TYR A 45 -3.33 1.54 5.11
CA TYR A 45 -2.14 1.80 5.92
C TYR A 45 -2.46 2.60 7.19
N ALA A 46 -3.35 3.59 7.12
CA ALA A 46 -3.79 4.34 8.27
C ALA A 46 -4.53 3.45 9.30
N VAL A 47 -5.34 2.49 8.83
CA VAL A 47 -5.99 1.49 9.72
C VAL A 47 -4.94 0.62 10.42
N LEU A 48 -3.89 0.18 9.71
CA LEU A 48 -2.80 -0.58 10.32
C LEU A 48 -2.04 0.24 11.38
N LEU A 49 -1.76 1.51 11.09
CA LEU A 49 -1.16 2.42 12.06
C LEU A 49 -2.06 2.60 13.30
N TRP A 50 -3.36 2.74 13.10
CA TRP A 50 -4.32 2.86 14.21
C TRP A 50 -4.32 1.60 15.09
N LEU A 51 -4.32 0.40 14.49
CA LEU A 51 -4.18 -0.87 15.24
C LEU A 51 -2.87 -0.93 16.03
N PHE A 52 -1.77 -0.46 15.43
CA PHE A 52 -0.47 -0.39 16.10
C PHE A 52 -0.49 0.60 17.27
N GLN A 53 -1.09 1.78 17.09
CA GLN A 53 -1.25 2.80 18.14
C GLN A 53 -2.10 2.30 19.31
N LYS A 54 -3.16 1.53 19.05
CA LYS A 54 -4.01 0.93 20.07
C LYS A 54 -3.35 -0.21 20.84
N GLY A 55 -2.10 -0.57 20.50
CA GLY A 55 -1.38 -1.66 21.14
C GLY A 55 -1.86 -3.06 20.75
N LEU A 56 -2.69 -3.17 19.72
CA LEU A 56 -3.23 -4.44 19.20
C LEU A 56 -2.19 -5.16 18.32
N LYS A 57 -1.03 -5.46 18.91
CA LYS A 57 0.15 -5.98 18.21
C LYS A 57 -0.15 -7.28 17.45
N LYS A 58 -0.94 -8.19 18.02
CA LYS A 58 -1.31 -9.46 17.36
C LYS A 58 -2.11 -9.22 16.08
N ALA A 59 -3.13 -8.37 16.15
CA ALA A 59 -3.98 -8.03 15.00
C ALA A 59 -3.20 -7.27 13.91
N PHE A 60 -2.32 -6.35 14.31
CA PHE A 60 -1.42 -5.66 13.39
C PHE A 60 -0.50 -6.65 12.66
N THR A 61 0.22 -7.50 13.40
CA THR A 61 1.15 -8.45 12.81
C THR A 61 0.44 -9.47 11.92
N SER A 62 -0.72 -9.97 12.32
CA SER A 62 -1.49 -10.91 11.49
C SER A 62 -1.99 -10.25 10.20
N ALA A 63 -2.51 -9.03 10.28
CA ALA A 63 -2.95 -8.29 9.10
C ALA A 63 -1.78 -8.02 8.13
N VAL A 64 -0.63 -7.56 8.65
CA VAL A 64 0.58 -7.34 7.83
C VAL A 64 1.08 -8.64 7.22
N PHE A 65 1.08 -9.74 7.97
CA PHE A 65 1.51 -11.04 7.47
C PHE A 65 0.61 -11.55 6.33
N ILE A 66 -0.71 -11.46 6.49
CA ILE A 66 -1.67 -11.82 5.44
C ILE A 66 -1.48 -10.94 4.20
N LEU A 67 -1.34 -9.62 4.38
CA LEU A 67 -1.09 -8.70 3.27
C LEU A 67 0.23 -9.01 2.56
N ALA A 68 1.28 -9.37 3.29
CA ALA A 68 2.56 -9.75 2.72
C ALA A 68 2.44 -11.04 1.88
N LEU A 69 1.72 -12.05 2.39
CA LEU A 69 1.45 -13.27 1.63
C LEU A 69 0.65 -12.96 0.37
N LEU A 70 -0.44 -12.20 0.48
CA LEU A 70 -1.25 -11.80 -0.67
C LEU A 70 -0.44 -11.03 -1.71
N ALA A 71 0.43 -10.10 -1.28
CA ALA A 71 1.29 -9.35 -2.17
C ALA A 71 2.31 -10.27 -2.88
N ILE A 72 2.97 -11.17 -2.15
CA ILE A 72 3.91 -12.14 -2.73
C ILE A 72 3.19 -13.03 -3.74
N THR A 73 2.03 -13.58 -3.38
CA THR A 73 1.22 -14.41 -4.28
C THR A 73 0.81 -13.63 -5.52
N ALA A 74 0.29 -12.40 -5.37
CA ALA A 74 -0.11 -11.57 -6.50
C ALA A 74 1.06 -11.27 -7.46
N VAL A 75 2.25 -11.02 -6.93
CA VAL A 75 3.45 -10.77 -7.74
C VAL A 75 3.93 -12.05 -8.44
N MET A 76 4.04 -13.16 -7.72
CA MET A 76 4.52 -14.42 -8.28
C MET A 76 3.58 -14.98 -9.36
N PHE A 77 2.27 -14.86 -9.14
CA PHE A 77 1.25 -15.40 -10.03
C PHE A 77 0.58 -14.32 -10.90
N HIS A 78 1.19 -13.14 -11.07
CA HIS A 78 0.59 -12.04 -11.83
C HIS A 78 0.16 -12.47 -13.25
N HIS A 79 0.97 -13.31 -13.90
CA HIS A 79 0.74 -13.83 -15.24
C HIS A 79 -0.50 -14.75 -15.35
N VAL A 80 -0.90 -15.38 -14.24
CA VAL A 80 -2.10 -16.25 -14.18
C VAL A 80 -3.32 -15.46 -13.68
N LEU A 81 -3.12 -14.58 -12.69
CA LEU A 81 -4.19 -13.84 -12.03
C LEU A 81 -4.64 -12.61 -12.83
N PHE A 82 -3.74 -12.01 -13.59
CA PHE A 82 -3.98 -10.85 -14.44
C PHE A 82 -3.40 -11.13 -15.84
N PRO A 83 -3.97 -12.11 -16.58
CA PRO A 83 -3.51 -12.41 -17.92
C PRO A 83 -3.68 -11.15 -18.78
N ALA A 84 -2.60 -10.71 -19.41
CA ALA A 84 -2.64 -9.57 -20.31
C ALA A 84 -3.61 -9.89 -21.47
N PRO A 85 -4.62 -9.05 -21.74
CA PRO A 85 -5.37 -9.16 -22.97
C PRO A 85 -4.42 -8.76 -24.10
N HIS A 86 -3.94 -9.76 -24.85
CA HIS A 86 -3.32 -9.53 -26.14
C HIS A 86 -4.35 -9.00 -27.13
#